data_AF-A0A6J4MA48-F1
#
_entry.id   AF-A0A6J4MA48-F1
#
_cell.length_a   1.000
_cell.length_b   1.000
_cell.length_c   1.000
_cell.angle_alpha   90.00
_cell.angle_beta   90.00
_cell.angle_gamma   90.00
#
_symmetry.space_group_name_H-M   'P 1'
#
loop_
_entity.id
_entity.type
_entity.pdbx_description
1 polymer ?
#
loop_
_entity_poly.entity_id
_entity_poly.type
_entity_poly.pdbx_seq_one_letter_code
_entity_poly.pdbx_strand_id
1 'polypeptide(L)' 'MERKPVPEEWTGRSVKVGIRTPRGRVYWTFGWLQDVTEDGITLSTTNPLDKVTPKFYPWSSITDIQALL' A
#
# COMPACT_ATOMS: atom_id res chain seq x y z
N MET A 1 -7.65 -12.45 14.93
CA MET A 1 -8.27 -12.03 13.66
C MET A 1 -7.15 -11.57 12.74
N GLU A 2 -6.68 -12.44 11.84
CA GLU A 2 -5.77 -12.03 10.78
C GLU A 2 -6.55 -11.07 9.87
N ARG A 3 -6.26 -9.77 9.96
CA ARG A 3 -6.87 -8.77 9.08
C ARG A 3 -6.42 -9.09 7.66
N LYS A 4 -7.43 -9.48 6.87
CA LYS A 4 -7.33 -9.97 5.51
C LYS A 4 -6.80 -8.92 4.53
N PRO A 5 -6.28 -9.41 3.38
CA PRO A 5 -5.62 -8.59 2.36
C PRO A 5 -6.59 -7.56 1.81
N VAL A 6 -6.01 -6.43 1.42
CA VAL A 6 -6.71 -5.35 0.73
C VAL A 6 -7.54 -5.93 -0.41
N PRO A 7 -8.84 -5.61 -0.51
CA PRO A 7 -9.64 -6.03 -1.65
C PRO A 7 -9.04 -5.51 -2.96
N GLU A 8 -8.94 -6.34 -4.00
CA GLU A 8 -8.43 -5.92 -5.32
C GLU A 8 -9.24 -4.76 -5.94
N GLU A 9 -10.50 -4.61 -5.55
CA GLU A 9 -11.37 -3.47 -5.89
C GLU A 9 -10.87 -2.09 -5.38
N TRP A 10 -9.86 -2.08 -4.50
CA TRP A 10 -9.19 -0.85 -4.08
C TRP A 10 -8.09 -0.43 -5.06
N THR A 11 -7.71 -1.28 -6.01
CA THR A 11 -6.77 -0.92 -7.08
C THR A 11 -7.33 0.27 -7.86
N GLY A 12 -6.45 1.24 -8.14
CA GLY A 12 -6.80 2.53 -8.70
C GLY A 12 -7.40 3.51 -7.68
N ARG A 13 -7.39 3.24 -6.37
CA ARG A 13 -7.80 4.20 -5.33
C ARG A 13 -6.62 4.78 -4.58
N SER A 14 -6.81 5.98 -4.03
CA SER A 14 -5.89 6.54 -3.06
C SER A 14 -6.01 5.81 -1.73
N VAL A 15 -4.88 5.42 -1.15
CA VAL A 15 -4.80 4.70 0.13
C VAL A 15 -3.78 5.36 1.05
N LYS A 16 -3.99 5.16 2.35
CA LYS A 16 -3.03 5.46 3.42
C LYS A 16 -2.53 4.14 4.00
N VAL A 17 -1.22 3.95 4.05
CA VAL A 17 -0.58 2.69 4.45
C VAL A 17 0.43 2.93 5.57
N GLY A 18 0.33 2.16 6.64
CA GLY A 18 1.31 2.13 7.73
C GLY A 18 2.39 1.09 7.43
N ILE A 19 3.65 1.52 7.39
CA ILE A 19 4.81 0.67 7.09
C ILE A 19 5.75 0.60 8.30
N ARG A 20 6.04 -0.62 8.75
CA ARG A 20 7.01 -0.94 9.78
C ARG A 20 8.41 -1.05 9.17
N THR A 21 9.33 -0.26 9.71
CA THR A 21 10.77 -0.34 9.40
C THR A 21 11.42 -1.54 10.09
N PRO A 22 12.60 -2.00 9.63
CA PRO A 22 13.37 -3.05 10.31
C PRO A 22 13.71 -2.73 11.77
N ARG A 23 13.76 -1.44 12.14
CA ARG A 23 13.98 -0.97 13.52
C ARG A 23 12.70 -0.91 14.37
N GLY A 24 11.58 -1.43 13.86
CA GLY A 24 10.29 -1.50 14.56
C GLY A 24 9.47 -0.20 14.54
N ARG A 25 10.00 0.93 14.04
CA ARG A 25 9.24 2.17 13.90
C ARG A 25 8.22 2.05 12.76
N VAL A 26 7.03 2.62 12.94
CA VAL A 26 5.99 2.69 11.91
C VAL A 26 5.93 4.10 11.36
N TYR A 27 5.91 4.23 10.03
CA TYR A 27 5.62 5.49 9.34
C TYR A 27 4.43 5.32 8.41
N TRP A 28 3.75 6.42 8.11
CA TRP A 28 2.60 6.42 7.20
C TRP A 28 3.02 6.92 5.82
N THR A 29 2.55 6.26 4.77
CA THR A 29 2.70 6.70 3.39
C THR A 29 1.33 6.77 2.71
N PHE A 30 1.24 7.60 1.69
CA PHE A 30 0.02 7.86 0.93
C PHE A 30 0.33 7.64 -0.54
N GLY A 31 -0.60 7.03 -1.26
CA GLY A 31 -0.42 6.78 -2.68
C GLY A 31 -1.62 6.08 -3.31
N TRP A 32 -1.57 5.95 -4.62
CA TRP A 32 -2.54 5.17 -5.39
C TRP A 32 -2.14 3.71 -5.38
N LEU A 33 -3.05 2.85 -4.96
CA LEU A 33 -2.89 1.41 -5.03
C LEU A 33 -2.90 0.96 -6.49
N GLN A 34 -1.81 0.38 -6.98
CA GLN A 34 -1.67 -0.06 -8.36
C GLN A 34 -1.96 -1.54 -8.53
N ASP A 35 -1.58 -2.33 -7.53
CA ASP A 35 -1.63 -3.77 -7.59
C ASP A 35 -1.65 -4.37 -6.19
N VAL A 36 -2.30 -5.52 -6.06
CA VAL A 36 -2.39 -6.31 -4.83
C VAL A 36 -2.05 -7.75 -5.19
N THR A 37 -1.01 -8.30 -4.58
CA THR A 37 -0.55 -9.67 -4.83
C THR A 37 -0.53 -10.48 -3.53
N GLU A 38 -0.23 -11.77 -3.65
CA GLU A 38 -0.04 -12.64 -2.49
C GLU A 38 1.12 -12.18 -1.59
N ASP A 39 2.12 -11.47 -2.14
CA ASP A 39 3.32 -11.03 -1.42
C ASP A 39 3.22 -9.62 -0.83
N GLY A 40 2.35 -8.76 -1.38
CA GLY A 40 2.22 -7.38 -0.93
C GLY A 40 1.35 -6.49 -1.81
N ILE A 41 1.67 -5.21 -1.81
CA ILE A 41 1.00 -4.19 -2.63
C ILE A 41 2.01 -3.33 -3.36
N THR A 42 1.58 -2.73 -4.47
CA THR A 42 2.34 -1.70 -5.18
C THR A 42 1.62 -0.36 -5.06
N LEU A 43 2.34 0.68 -4.62
CA LEU A 43 1.82 2.05 -4.51
C LEU A 43 2.56 3.00 -5.44
N SER A 44 1.84 3.94 -6.04
CA SER A 44 2.42 5.13 -6.68
C SER A 44 2.13 6.37 -5.84
N THR A 45 3.11 7.27 -5.68
CA THR A 45 2.91 8.55 -4.96
C THR A 45 2.13 9.58 -5.78
N THR A 46 1.94 9.34 -7.08
CA THR A 46 1.21 10.20 -8.02
C THR A 46 0.16 9.39 -8.77
N ASN A 47 -0.61 10.02 -9.65
CA ASN A 47 -1.64 9.34 -10.41
C ASN A 47 -1.03 8.14 -11.19
N PRO A 48 -1.69 6.97 -11.24
CA PRO A 48 -1.26 5.81 -12.04
C PRO A 48 -0.82 6.13 -13.47
N LEU A 49 -1.35 7.19 -14.06
CA LEU A 49 -1.09 7.62 -15.43
C LEU A 49 0.24 8.40 -15.59
N ASP A 50 0.85 8.83 -14.49
CA ASP A 50 2.11 9.56 -14.51
C ASP A 50 3.31 8.59 -14.60
N LYS A 51 4.38 9.01 -15.26
CA LYS A 51 5.63 8.23 -15.39
C LYS A 51 6.47 8.22 -14.10
N VAL A 52 5.87 7.85 -12.98
CA VAL A 52 6.57 7.66 -11.70
C VAL A 52 6.78 6.18 -11.45
N THR A 53 7.96 5.81 -10.96
CA THR A 53 8.27 4.43 -10.59
C THR A 53 7.43 4.01 -9.37
N PRO A 54 6.51 3.05 -9.52
CA PRO A 54 5.74 2.53 -8.39
C PRO A 54 6.67 1.81 -7.41
N LYS A 55 6.27 1.77 -6.14
CA LYS A 55 7.04 1.11 -5.08
C LYS A 55 6.24 -0.04 -4.48
N PHE A 56 6.90 -1.20 -4.41
CA PHE A 56 6.37 -2.40 -3.78
C PHE A 56 6.58 -2.40 -2.27
N TYR A 57 5.57 -2.87 -1.54
CA TYR A 57 5.57 -3.03 -0.09
C TYR A 57 5.09 -4.44 0.29
N PRO A 58 5.93 -5.29 0.88
CA PRO A 58 5.52 -6.64 1.28
C PRO A 58 4.58 -6.60 2.47
N TRP A 59 3.67 -7.58 2.57
CA TRP A 59 2.72 -7.68 3.70
C TRP A 59 3.40 -7.70 5.06
N SER A 60 4.59 -8.31 5.15
CA SER A 60 5.41 -8.35 6.38
C SER A 60 5.82 -6.97 6.91
N SER A 61 5.84 -5.96 6.03
CA SER A 61 6.12 -4.57 6.39
C SER A 61 4.87 -3.74 6.66
N ILE A 62 3.69 -4.18 6.25
CA ILE A 62 2.46 -3.41 6.34
C ILE A 62 1.78 -3.68 7.69
N THR A 63 1.52 -2.61 8.43
CA THR A 63 0.82 -2.71 9.73
C THR A 63 -0.65 -2.38 9.64
N ASP A 64 -1.03 -1.51 8.69
CA ASP A 64 -2.42 -1.12 8.46
C ASP A 64 -2.55 -0.48 7.07
N ILE A 65 -3.74 -0.53 6.49
CA ILE A 65 -4.05 0.06 5.18
C ILE A 65 -5.51 0.51 5.14
N GLN A 66 -5.73 1.71 4.62
CA GLN A 66 -7.04 2.36 4.61
C GLN A 66 -7.25 3.02 3.24
N ALA A 67 -8.38 2.73 2.59
CA ALA A 67 -8.82 3.49 1.43
C ALA A 67 -9.20 4.91 1.87
N LEU A 68 -8.81 5.90 1.07
CA LEU A 68 -9.24 7.28 1.22
C LEU A 68 -10.46 7.48 0.31
N LEU A 69 -11.53 8.04 0.88
CA LEU A 69 -12.79 8.35 0.18
C LEU A 69 -12.57 9.35 -0.96
#